data_AF-A0A7J7ITS5-F1
#
_entry.id   AF-A0A7J7ITS5-F1
#
_cell.length_a   1.000
_cell.length_b   1.000
_cell.length_c   1.000
_cell.angle_alpha   90.00
_cell.angle_beta   90.00
_cell.angle_gamma   90.00
#
_symmetry.space_group_name_H-M   'P 1'
#
loop_
_entity.id
_entity.type
_entity.pdbx_description
1 polymer ?
#
loop_
_entity_poly.entity_id
_entity_poly.type
_entity_poly.pdbx_seq_one_letter_code
_entity_poly.pdbx_strand_id
1 'polypeptide(L)'
;MASSDNNANTPLSEISLDDVIVQEPKKVRGTVGERLWGPYRTHSGTTVSDRYSGGPWGLGDPEDTHLRIVEKDILIPNMIKKKANTTWCEEANKGFFNCAAQQGMFKMTWKCQDAARQLRDCVTKVLEDPVKVQEVTQEYLDMRAEYRRTGKRKLLRRT
;
A
#
# COMPACT_ATOMS: atom_id res chain seq x y z
N MET A 1 -20.42 -4.26 41.05
CA MET A 1 -20.97 -2.92 40.77
C MET A 1 -19.85 -2.04 40.23
N ALA A 2 -20.20 -1.09 39.36
CA ALA A 2 -19.38 -0.20 38.49
C ALA A 2 -18.97 -0.85 37.14
N SER A 3 -19.74 -0.69 36.04
CA SER A 3 -19.92 0.49 35.14
C SER A 3 -18.70 0.71 34.23
N SER A 4 -18.74 0.31 32.95
CA SER A 4 -19.21 1.08 31.77
C SER A 4 -18.70 2.52 31.74
N ASP A 5 -17.91 2.86 30.71
CA ASP A 5 -18.21 3.97 29.79
C ASP A 5 -17.42 3.85 28.48
N ASN A 6 -18.14 4.08 27.38
CA ASN A 6 -17.69 4.09 26.00
C ASN A 6 -17.32 5.53 25.57
N ASN A 7 -16.56 5.60 24.47
CA ASN A 7 -16.64 6.64 23.43
C ASN A 7 -16.09 8.04 23.74
N ALA A 8 -15.03 8.43 23.04
CA ALA A 8 -14.94 9.78 22.48
C ALA A 8 -14.13 9.78 21.19
N ASN A 9 -14.81 10.19 20.12
CA ASN A 9 -14.28 10.65 18.84
C ASN A 9 -13.16 11.68 19.04
N THR A 10 -11.99 11.45 18.45
CA THR A 10 -10.98 12.48 18.21
C THR A 10 -11.11 12.96 16.76
N PRO A 11 -11.20 14.26 16.48
CA PRO A 11 -11.36 14.80 15.13
C PRO A 11 -10.14 14.52 14.23
N LEU A 12 -10.40 14.19 12.96
CA LEU A 12 -9.42 13.74 11.95
C LEU A 12 -8.42 14.82 11.47
N SER A 13 -8.34 15.97 12.13
CA SER A 13 -7.41 17.05 11.78
C SER A 13 -6.01 16.91 12.37
N GLU A 14 -5.73 15.85 13.15
CA GLU A 14 -4.44 15.67 13.83
C GLU A 14 -3.79 14.30 13.57
N ILE A 15 -3.78 13.82 12.33
CA ILE A 15 -2.87 12.72 11.99
C ILE A 15 -1.48 13.33 11.76
N SER A 16 -0.71 13.47 12.85
CA SER A 16 0.70 13.87 12.80
C SER A 16 1.52 12.83 12.06
N LEU A 17 2.56 13.30 11.36
CA LEU A 17 3.60 12.48 10.69
C LEU A 17 4.38 11.58 11.65
N ASP A 18 4.15 11.67 12.97
CA ASP A 18 4.89 10.97 14.01
C ASP A 18 4.34 9.56 14.37
N ASP A 19 3.19 9.15 13.84
CA ASP A 19 2.59 7.83 14.14
C ASP A 19 3.18 6.66 13.29
N VAL A 20 4.29 6.91 12.58
CA VAL A 20 4.94 5.92 11.71
C VAL A 20 5.82 4.98 12.55
N ILE A 21 5.36 3.75 12.76
CA ILE A 21 6.24 2.67 13.24
C ILE A 21 7.16 2.25 12.10
N VAL A 22 8.40 2.70 12.20
CA VAL A 22 9.52 2.32 11.34
C VAL A 22 9.96 0.90 11.68
N GLN A 23 9.84 -0.05 10.75
CA GLN A 23 10.53 -1.34 10.89
C GLN A 23 11.87 -1.30 10.16
N GLU A 24 12.93 -1.57 10.91
CA GLU A 24 14.29 -1.70 10.40
C GLU A 24 14.43 -2.99 9.57
N PRO A 25 15.19 -2.97 8.47
CA PRO A 25 15.45 -4.18 7.70
C PRO A 25 16.38 -5.10 8.51
N LYS A 26 16.05 -6.39 8.57
CA LYS A 26 17.00 -7.40 9.05
C LYS A 26 18.16 -7.44 8.07
N LYS A 27 19.35 -6.98 8.49
CA LYS A 27 20.60 -7.14 7.74
C LYS A 27 20.76 -8.62 7.38
N VAL A 28 20.65 -8.95 6.10
CA VAL A 28 20.96 -10.31 5.63
C VAL A 28 22.47 -10.48 5.77
N ARG A 29 22.91 -11.00 6.91
CA ARG A 29 24.27 -11.51 7.07
C ARG A 29 24.37 -12.75 6.18
N GLY A 30 24.92 -12.58 4.98
CA GLY A 30 25.32 -13.70 4.15
C GLY A 30 26.45 -14.46 4.84
N THR A 31 26.12 -15.45 5.67
CA THR A 31 27.07 -16.47 6.07
C THR A 31 27.11 -17.50 4.96
N VAL A 32 28.21 -17.52 4.20
CA VAL A 32 28.54 -18.59 3.26
C VAL A 32 28.79 -19.84 4.11
N GLY A 33 27.74 -20.63 4.33
CA GLY A 33 27.79 -21.90 5.04
C GLY A 33 27.74 -23.04 4.05
N GLU A 34 28.85 -23.76 3.93
CA GLU A 34 28.99 -24.98 3.12
C GLU A 34 27.94 -26.02 3.53
N ARG A 35 26.97 -26.27 2.64
CA ARG A 35 26.13 -27.47 2.67
C ARG A 35 26.28 -28.19 1.34
N LEU A 36 26.90 -29.35 1.42
CA LEU A 36 27.23 -30.27 0.33
C LEU A 36 25.95 -30.88 -0.27
N TRP A 37 25.49 -30.36 -1.42
CA TRP A 37 24.60 -31.06 -2.37
C TRP A 37 24.85 -30.56 -3.81
N GLY A 38 25.57 -31.35 -4.63
CA GLY A 38 25.51 -31.37 -6.11
C GLY A 38 26.02 -30.15 -6.91
N PRO A 39 26.35 -30.31 -8.21
CA PRO A 39 27.11 -29.35 -9.02
C PRO A 39 26.20 -28.25 -9.60
N TYR A 40 25.42 -27.59 -8.75
CA TYR A 40 24.78 -26.35 -9.17
C TYR A 40 25.84 -25.26 -9.15
N ARG A 41 26.32 -24.97 -10.36
CA ARG A 41 27.15 -23.83 -10.72
C ARG A 41 26.88 -22.66 -9.79
N THR A 42 27.84 -22.35 -8.92
CA THR A 42 27.89 -21.07 -8.24
C THR A 42 28.16 -20.02 -9.31
N HIS A 43 27.10 -19.49 -9.90
CA HIS A 43 27.22 -18.25 -10.64
C HIS A 43 27.58 -17.16 -9.63
N SER A 44 28.88 -16.95 -9.44
CA SER A 44 29.45 -15.69 -9.00
C SER A 44 29.11 -14.64 -10.06
N GLY A 45 27.89 -14.13 -10.00
CA GLY A 45 27.38 -13.14 -10.91
C GLY A 45 25.96 -12.81 -10.51
N THR A 46 25.79 -11.70 -9.81
CA THR A 46 24.48 -11.10 -9.57
C THR A 46 23.84 -10.86 -10.94
N THR A 47 22.94 -11.74 -11.38
CA THR A 47 22.24 -11.60 -12.68
C THR A 47 21.18 -10.50 -12.66
N VAL A 48 21.03 -9.82 -11.53
CA VAL A 48 20.06 -8.77 -11.29
C VAL A 48 20.76 -7.42 -11.44
N SER A 49 20.27 -6.59 -12.37
CA SER A 49 20.85 -5.27 -12.64
C SER A 49 20.92 -4.41 -11.39
N ASP A 50 21.88 -3.48 -11.32
CA ASP A 50 22.10 -2.58 -10.18
C ASP A 50 20.83 -1.79 -9.76
N ARG A 51 19.94 -1.50 -10.71
CA ARG A 51 18.62 -0.89 -10.46
C ARG A 51 17.74 -1.67 -9.48
N TYR A 52 17.91 -2.99 -9.42
CA TYR A 52 17.09 -3.91 -8.64
C TYR A 52 17.80 -4.43 -7.38
N SER A 53 19.13 -4.52 -7.38
CA SER A 53 19.92 -5.09 -6.27
C SER A 53 21.06 -4.20 -5.77
N GLY A 54 21.17 -2.99 -6.29
CA GLY A 54 22.16 -1.99 -5.87
C GLY A 54 21.74 -1.17 -4.65
N GLY A 55 22.39 -0.03 -4.49
CA GLY A 55 22.16 0.90 -3.39
C GLY A 55 22.75 0.45 -2.04
N PRO A 56 22.71 1.33 -1.03
CA PRO A 56 23.38 1.10 0.27
C PRO A 56 22.84 -0.12 1.03
N TRP A 57 21.58 -0.50 0.78
CA TRP A 57 20.90 -1.62 1.44
C TRP A 57 20.65 -2.82 0.51
N GLY A 58 21.13 -2.79 -0.74
CA GLY A 58 20.86 -3.86 -1.72
C GLY A 58 19.39 -3.94 -2.15
N LEU A 59 18.63 -2.85 -2.02
CA LEU A 59 17.19 -2.74 -2.33
C LEU A 59 16.92 -2.11 -3.72
N GLY A 60 17.98 -1.83 -4.47
CA GLY A 60 17.96 -1.14 -5.75
C GLY A 60 18.25 0.37 -5.62
N ASP A 61 18.42 1.00 -6.78
CA ASP A 61 18.79 2.42 -6.91
C ASP A 61 17.65 3.36 -6.43
N PRO A 62 17.89 4.25 -5.46
CA PRO A 62 16.91 5.24 -5.02
C PRO A 62 16.39 6.19 -6.10
N GLU A 63 17.19 6.52 -7.11
CA GLU A 63 16.84 7.52 -8.13
C GLU A 63 16.15 6.92 -9.37
N ASP A 64 15.92 5.60 -9.35
CA ASP A 64 15.26 4.88 -10.43
C ASP A 64 13.75 5.15 -10.48
N THR A 65 13.31 5.82 -11.55
CA THR A 65 11.91 6.17 -11.81
C THR A 65 11.12 5.10 -12.56
N HIS A 66 11.75 3.99 -12.95
CA HIS A 66 11.07 2.96 -13.74
C HIS A 66 10.10 2.16 -12.88
N LEU A 67 8.84 2.10 -13.34
CA LEU A 67 7.81 1.28 -12.71
C LEU A 67 7.90 -0.17 -13.18
N ARG A 68 7.93 -1.09 -12.21
CA ARG A 68 7.81 -2.53 -12.49
C ARG A 68 6.37 -2.88 -12.84
N ILE A 69 6.17 -4.02 -13.50
CA ILE A 69 4.82 -4.56 -13.82
C ILE A 69 3.95 -4.65 -12.56
N VAL A 70 4.50 -5.18 -11.46
CA VAL A 70 3.78 -5.27 -10.17
C VAL A 70 3.41 -3.89 -9.62
N GLU A 71 4.28 -2.89 -9.82
CA GLU A 71 4.03 -1.55 -9.30
C GLU A 71 2.93 -0.86 -10.11
N LYS A 72 3.01 -0.97 -11.44
CA LYS A 72 2.06 -0.42 -12.39
C LYS A 72 0.68 -1.06 -12.30
N ASP A 73 0.61 -2.39 -12.24
CA ASP A 73 -0.65 -3.12 -12.39
C ASP A 73 -1.31 -3.45 -11.04
N ILE A 74 -0.56 -3.44 -9.93
CA ILE A 74 -1.05 -3.88 -8.62
C ILE A 74 -0.88 -2.78 -7.56
N LEU A 75 0.34 -2.31 -7.30
CA LEU A 75 0.60 -1.44 -6.14
C LEU A 75 -0.01 -0.05 -6.30
N ILE A 76 0.26 0.63 -7.41
CA ILE A 76 -0.29 1.97 -7.68
C ILE A 76 -1.82 1.93 -7.76
N PRO A 77 -2.46 1.01 -8.51
CA PRO A 77 -3.92 0.90 -8.50
C PRO A 77 -4.51 0.63 -7.12
N ASN A 78 -3.84 -0.17 -6.27
CA ASN A 78 -4.31 -0.41 -4.90
C ASN A 78 -4.19 0.83 -4.01
N MET A 79 -3.11 1.61 -4.15
CA MET A 79 -2.96 2.89 -3.47
C MET A 79 -4.04 3.89 -3.88
N ILE A 80 -4.29 4.00 -5.20
CA ILE A 80 -5.36 4.84 -5.75
C ILE A 80 -6.71 4.42 -5.17
N LYS A 81 -7.04 3.13 -5.14
CA LYS A 81 -8.29 2.63 -4.56
C LYS A 81 -8.43 2.98 -3.07
N LYS A 82 -7.35 2.87 -2.29
CA LYS A 82 -7.36 3.23 -0.87
C LYS A 82 -7.61 4.73 -0.67
N LYS A 83 -6.95 5.58 -1.47
CA LYS A 83 -7.20 7.02 -1.49
C LYS A 83 -8.61 7.34 -1.96
N ALA A 84 -9.08 6.73 -3.04
CA ALA A 84 -10.42 6.94 -3.57
C ALA A 84 -11.50 6.67 -2.51
N ASN A 85 -11.40 5.58 -1.76
CA ASN A 85 -12.38 5.27 -0.71
C ASN A 85 -12.35 6.25 0.48
N THR A 86 -11.24 6.96 0.70
CA THR A 86 -11.05 7.84 1.86
C THR A 86 -11.27 9.31 1.53
N THR A 87 -10.89 9.77 0.34
CA THR A 87 -10.91 11.20 -0.04
C THR A 87 -11.86 11.49 -1.20
N TRP A 88 -11.69 10.85 -2.35
CA TRP A 88 -12.40 11.26 -3.57
C TRP A 88 -13.82 10.70 -3.71
N CYS A 89 -14.04 9.47 -3.24
CA CYS A 89 -15.31 8.75 -3.30
C CYS A 89 -15.90 8.57 -1.90
N GLU A 90 -15.57 9.46 -0.97
CA GLU A 90 -16.00 9.36 0.44
C GLU A 90 -17.52 9.30 0.56
N GLU A 91 -18.26 10.10 -0.20
CA GLU A 91 -19.73 10.12 -0.18
C GLU A 91 -20.33 8.79 -0.65
N ALA A 92 -19.87 8.26 -1.80
CA ALA A 92 -20.32 6.97 -2.30
C ALA A 92 -19.96 5.83 -1.33
N ASN A 93 -18.79 5.92 -0.69
CA ASN A 93 -18.32 4.95 0.29
C ASN A 93 -19.19 4.99 1.56
N LYS A 94 -19.50 6.18 2.08
CA LYS A 94 -20.44 6.39 3.18
C LYS A 94 -21.83 5.85 2.85
N GLY A 95 -22.34 6.12 1.64
CA GLY A 95 -23.62 5.58 1.17
C GLY A 95 -23.67 4.05 1.18
N PHE A 96 -22.59 3.41 0.72
CA PHE A 96 -22.44 1.95 0.77
C PHE A 96 -22.42 1.42 2.21
N PHE A 97 -21.61 2.02 3.10
CA PHE A 97 -21.56 1.60 4.51
C PHE A 97 -22.87 1.84 5.25
N ASN A 98 -23.59 2.91 4.96
CA ASN A 98 -24.92 3.17 5.53
C ASN A 98 -25.92 2.09 5.11
N CYS A 99 -25.94 1.70 3.83
CA CYS A 99 -26.79 0.59 3.37
C CYS A 99 -26.40 -0.74 4.04
N ALA A 100 -25.10 -1.01 4.14
CA ALA A 100 -24.58 -2.21 4.80
C ALA A 100 -24.99 -2.30 6.28
N ALA A 101 -24.92 -1.18 7.00
CA ALA A 101 -25.32 -1.08 8.40
C ALA A 101 -26.83 -1.32 8.58
N GLN A 102 -27.67 -0.84 7.66
CA GLN A 102 -29.13 -0.98 7.75
C GLN A 102 -29.61 -2.40 7.39
N GLN A 103 -29.05 -3.01 6.35
CA GLN A 103 -29.54 -4.29 5.82
C GLN A 103 -28.92 -5.51 6.50
N GLY A 104 -27.77 -5.31 7.17
CA GLY A 104 -26.97 -6.38 7.76
C GLY A 104 -26.16 -7.17 6.72
N MET A 105 -25.10 -7.84 7.18
CA MET A 105 -24.11 -8.49 6.29
C MET A 105 -24.74 -9.52 5.34
N PHE A 106 -25.75 -10.28 5.78
CA PHE A 106 -26.37 -11.33 4.97
C PHE A 106 -27.18 -10.82 3.78
N LYS A 107 -27.67 -9.59 3.81
CA LYS A 107 -28.55 -9.04 2.76
C LYS A 107 -27.91 -7.93 1.93
N MET A 108 -26.73 -7.44 2.34
CA MET A 108 -26.01 -6.34 1.67
C MET A 108 -25.75 -6.62 0.18
N THR A 109 -25.31 -7.83 -0.18
CA THR A 109 -24.95 -8.17 -1.57
C THR A 109 -26.13 -8.05 -2.55
N TRP A 110 -27.37 -8.21 -2.08
CA TRP A 110 -28.57 -8.09 -2.91
C TRP A 110 -29.26 -6.75 -2.76
N LYS A 111 -29.31 -6.19 -1.54
CA LYS A 111 -30.04 -4.95 -1.24
C LYS A 111 -29.23 -3.68 -1.48
N CYS A 112 -27.90 -3.76 -1.41
CA CYS A 112 -27.00 -2.60 -1.58
C CYS A 112 -26.26 -2.62 -2.92
N GLN A 113 -26.81 -3.29 -3.95
CA GLN A 113 -26.17 -3.40 -5.26
C GLN A 113 -25.97 -2.05 -5.93
N ASP A 114 -26.92 -1.13 -5.77
CA ASP A 114 -26.86 0.20 -6.39
C ASP A 114 -25.82 1.07 -5.73
N ALA A 115 -25.77 1.09 -4.39
CA ALA A 115 -24.72 1.78 -3.65
C ALA A 115 -23.32 1.19 -3.97
N ALA A 116 -23.23 -0.13 -4.14
CA ALA A 116 -21.98 -0.79 -4.55
C ALA A 116 -21.58 -0.43 -5.99
N ARG A 117 -22.54 -0.28 -6.91
CA ARG A 117 -22.29 0.18 -8.28
C ARG A 117 -21.77 1.62 -8.30
N GLN A 118 -22.43 2.53 -7.58
CA GLN A 118 -22.01 3.93 -7.47
C GLN A 118 -20.58 4.06 -6.94
N LEU A 119 -20.23 3.31 -5.89
CA LEU A 119 -18.87 3.30 -5.35
C LEU A 119 -17.86 2.78 -6.38
N ARG A 120 -18.16 1.65 -7.04
CA ARG A 120 -17.28 1.10 -8.09
C ARG A 120 -17.09 2.08 -9.24
N ASP A 121 -18.16 2.69 -9.72
CA ASP A 121 -18.11 3.65 -10.83
C ASP A 121 -17.29 4.88 -10.48
N CYS A 122 -17.40 5.39 -9.25
CA CYS A 122 -16.56 6.49 -8.77
C CYS A 122 -15.07 6.10 -8.77
N VAL A 123 -14.75 4.93 -8.23
CA VAL A 123 -13.36 4.44 -8.17
C VAL A 123 -12.79 4.17 -9.57
N THR A 124 -13.60 3.64 -10.50
CA THR A 124 -13.18 3.42 -11.89
C THR A 124 -12.86 4.74 -12.57
N LYS A 125 -13.71 5.76 -12.43
CA LYS A 125 -13.45 7.10 -12.99
C LYS A 125 -12.15 7.71 -12.45
N VAL A 126 -11.84 7.48 -11.17
CA VAL A 126 -10.58 7.92 -10.57
C VAL A 126 -9.37 7.20 -11.16
N LEU A 127 -9.48 5.90 -11.44
CA LEU A 127 -8.39 5.11 -12.03
C LEU A 127 -8.14 5.48 -13.50
N GLU A 128 -9.17 5.94 -14.21
CA GLU A 128 -9.08 6.41 -15.60
C GLU A 128 -8.55 7.84 -15.71
N ASP A 129 -8.57 8.62 -14.63
CA ASP A 129 -8.08 10.00 -14.59
C ASP A 129 -6.53 10.04 -14.55
N PRO A 130 -5.87 10.47 -15.63
CA PRO A 130 -4.41 10.45 -15.72
C PRO A 130 -3.76 11.38 -14.69
N VAL A 131 -4.45 12.45 -14.26
CA VAL A 131 -3.92 13.42 -13.29
C VAL A 131 -3.77 12.74 -11.92
N LYS A 132 -4.81 12.02 -11.49
CA LYS A 132 -4.80 11.29 -10.21
C LYS A 132 -3.82 10.13 -10.23
N VAL A 133 -3.73 9.42 -11.36
CA VAL A 133 -2.76 8.34 -11.52
C VAL A 133 -1.34 8.88 -11.40
N GLN A 134 -1.03 10.01 -12.05
CA GLN A 134 0.30 10.62 -11.99
C GLN A 134 0.65 11.10 -10.57
N GLU A 135 -0.29 11.75 -9.88
CA GLU A 135 -0.10 12.21 -8.50
C GLU A 135 0.28 11.07 -7.56
N VAL A 136 -0.51 9.97 -7.57
CA VAL A 136 -0.26 8.82 -6.70
C VAL A 136 0.98 8.04 -7.14
N THR A 137 1.31 8.05 -8.43
CA THR A 137 2.56 7.48 -8.95
C THR A 137 3.77 8.21 -8.38
N GLN A 138 3.74 9.55 -8.33
CA GLN A 138 4.85 10.32 -7.77
C GLN A 138 5.03 10.02 -6.28
N GLU A 139 3.95 10.00 -5.51
CA GLU A 139 3.99 9.64 -4.09
C GLU A 139 4.55 8.22 -3.88
N TYR A 140 4.18 7.27 -4.75
CA TYR A 140 4.73 5.92 -4.71
C TYR A 140 6.24 5.90 -4.95
N LEU A 141 6.73 6.65 -5.95
CA LEU A 141 8.16 6.77 -6.24
C LEU A 141 8.91 7.38 -5.06
N ASP A 142 8.37 8.42 -4.43
CA ASP A 142 8.99 9.06 -3.27
C ASP A 142 9.10 8.09 -2.09
N MET A 143 8.04 7.32 -1.81
CA MET A 143 8.08 6.29 -0.76
C MET A 143 9.06 5.15 -1.08
N ARG A 144 9.16 4.75 -2.36
CA ARG A 144 10.10 3.72 -2.81
C ARG A 144 11.53 4.21 -2.71
N ALA A 145 11.82 5.44 -3.11
CA ALA A 145 13.13 6.07 -3.00
C ALA A 145 13.56 6.13 -1.53
N GLU A 146 12.66 6.56 -0.64
CA GLU A 146 12.92 6.59 0.80
C GLU A 146 13.22 5.18 1.35
N TYR A 147 12.43 4.18 0.97
CA TYR A 147 12.68 2.80 1.37
C TYR A 147 14.03 2.28 0.88
N ARG A 148 14.46 2.65 -0.32
CA ARG A 148 15.77 2.26 -0.87
C ARG A 148 16.93 2.99 -0.21
N ARG A 149 16.76 4.27 0.17
CA ARG A 149 17.77 5.07 0.88
C ARG A 149 17.96 4.60 2.32
N THR A 150 16.86 4.38 3.05
CA THR A 150 16.91 4.13 4.50
C THR A 150 16.67 2.68 4.90
N GLY A 151 16.14 1.86 3.99
CA GLY A 151 15.75 0.48 4.28
C GLY A 151 14.47 0.36 5.12
N LYS A 152 13.82 1.48 5.45
CA LYS A 152 12.66 1.55 6.35
C LYS A 152 11.36 1.58 5.56
N ARG A 153 10.48 0.59 5.77
CA ARG A 153 9.17 0.55 5.09
C ARG A 153 8.17 1.43 5.83
N LYS A 154 7.46 2.28 5.08
CA LYS A 154 6.23 2.89 5.58
C LYS A 154 5.17 1.80 5.70
N LEU A 155 4.82 1.43 6.93
CA LEU A 155 3.73 0.50 7.19
C LEU A 155 2.41 1.23 6.97
N LEU A 156 1.62 0.77 6.00
CA LEU A 156 0.24 1.24 5.86
C LEU A 156 -0.58 0.64 7.00
N ARG A 157 -0.88 1.44 8.03
CA ARG A 157 -1.79 1.03 9.11
C ARG A 157 -3.13 0.62 8.51
N ARG A 158 -3.61 -0.57 8.88
CA ARG A 158 -5.01 -1.00 8.68
C ARG A 158 -5.78 -0.45 9.89
N THR A 159 -6.18 0.82 9.81
CA THR A 159 -7.17 1.41 10.73
C THR A 159 -8.56 1.06 10.25
#